data_AF-A0A945RVG2-F1
#
_entry.id   AF-A0A945RVG2-F1
#
_cell.length_a   1.000
_cell.length_b   1.000
_cell.length_c   1.000
_cell.angle_alpha   90.00
_cell.angle_beta   90.00
_cell.angle_gamma   90.00
#
_symmetry.space_group_name_H-M   'P 1'
#
loop_
_entity.id
_entity.type
_entity.pdbx_description
1 polymer ?
#
loop_
_entity_poly.entity_id
_entity_poly.type
_entity_poly.pdbx_seq_one_letter_code
_entity_poly.pdbx_strand_id
1 'polypeptide(L)'
;QSALIDAARAHAELVVWEAFTHAVDRMDEGSNKQVMRWLRDLHGFSVIEQHRDWYLMKGRLSPHRAEAITDYINHRLLPRLRPHVVDLVDSFGLAEGHIRAPIALGEEHDRQEEARAHERGGA
;
A
#
# COMPACT_ATOMS: atom_id res chain seq x y z
N GLN A 1 25.11 6.39 7.32
CA GLN A 1 24.23 6.92 6.25
C GLN A 1 24.44 8.43 6.16
N SER A 2 24.49 9.02 4.96
CA SER A 2 24.77 10.46 4.80
C SER A 2 23.49 11.27 4.98
N ALA A 3 23.49 12.26 5.87
CA ALA A 3 22.34 13.13 6.13
C ALA A 3 21.79 13.82 4.86
N LEU A 4 22.66 14.06 3.87
CA LEU A 4 22.26 14.60 2.56
C LEU A 4 21.39 13.61 1.77
N ILE A 5 21.73 12.32 1.82
CA ILE A 5 20.95 11.26 1.14
C ILE A 5 19.58 11.13 1.81
N ASP A 6 19.53 11.17 3.15
CA ASP A 6 18.28 11.07 3.90
C ASP A 6 17.37 12.27 3.63
N ALA A 7 17.93 13.48 3.56
CA ALA A 7 17.18 14.68 3.17
C ALA A 7 16.65 14.58 1.74
N ALA A 8 17.46 14.12 0.78
CA ALA A 8 17.03 13.93 -0.60
C ALA A 8 15.90 12.89 -0.73
N ARG A 9 15.99 11.78 0.02
CA ARG A 9 14.95 10.74 0.06
C ARG A 9 13.65 11.29 0.66
N ALA A 10 13.72 11.98 1.80
CA ALA A 10 12.55 12.58 2.44
C ALA A 10 11.86 13.61 1.53
N HIS A 11 12.64 14.38 0.76
CA HIS A 11 12.08 15.31 -0.22
C HIS A 11 11.39 14.58 -1.38
N ALA A 12 11.98 13.50 -1.90
CA ALA A 12 11.35 12.70 -2.95
C ALA A 12 10.02 12.07 -2.48
N GLU A 13 9.98 11.54 -1.25
CA GLU A 13 8.76 11.01 -0.63
C GLU A 13 7.67 12.10 -0.50
N LEU A 14 8.05 13.32 -0.08
CA LEU A 14 7.12 14.46 -0.04
C LEU A 14 6.56 14.79 -1.43
N VAL A 15 7.42 14.87 -2.45
CA VAL A 15 7.00 15.16 -3.84
C VAL A 15 6.00 14.10 -4.34
N VAL A 16 6.23 12.82 -4.05
CA VAL A 16 5.30 11.74 -4.43
C VAL A 16 3.96 11.91 -3.71
N TRP A 17 3.97 12.20 -2.40
CA TRP A 17 2.75 12.41 -1.62
C TRP A 17 1.94 13.62 -2.09
N GLU A 18 2.60 14.73 -2.42
CA GLU A 18 1.97 15.94 -2.98
C GLU A 18 1.36 15.66 -4.35
N ALA A 19 2.12 15.01 -5.25
CA ALA A 19 1.64 14.64 -6.58
C ALA A 19 0.42 13.72 -6.51
N PHE A 20 0.43 12.74 -5.61
CA PHE A 20 -0.71 11.84 -5.40
C PHE A 20 -1.92 12.60 -4.85
N THR A 21 -1.72 13.44 -3.83
CA THR A 21 -2.81 14.27 -3.27
C THR A 21 -3.43 15.16 -4.35
N HIS A 22 -2.62 15.86 -5.14
CA HIS A 22 -3.12 16.68 -6.25
C HIS A 22 -3.84 15.87 -7.33
N ALA A 23 -3.38 14.65 -7.62
CA ALA A 23 -4.05 13.78 -8.57
C ALA A 23 -5.44 13.38 -8.06
N VAL A 24 -5.56 13.00 -6.78
CA VAL A 24 -6.83 12.65 -6.15
C VAL A 24 -7.78 13.85 -6.11
N ASP A 25 -7.30 15.03 -5.77
CA ASP A 25 -8.14 16.24 -5.65
C ASP A 25 -8.82 16.61 -6.98
N ARG A 26 -8.14 16.37 -8.12
CA ARG A 26 -8.66 16.62 -9.47
C ARG A 26 -9.67 15.59 -9.97
N MET A 27 -9.86 14.47 -9.26
CA MET A 27 -10.86 13.47 -9.65
C MET A 27 -12.27 13.98 -9.39
N ASP A 28 -13.22 13.50 -10.19
CA ASP A 28 -14.64 13.69 -9.94
C ASP A 28 -15.05 13.05 -8.61
N GLU A 29 -16.02 13.66 -7.92
CA GLU A 29 -16.55 13.07 -6.69
C GLU A 29 -17.26 11.74 -6.97
N GLY A 30 -17.01 10.74 -6.12
CA GLY A 30 -17.57 9.42 -6.28
C GLY A 30 -16.75 8.33 -5.58
N SER A 31 -17.15 7.08 -5.82
CA SER A 31 -16.49 5.90 -5.25
C SER A 31 -15.02 5.81 -5.65
N ASN A 32 -14.68 6.09 -6.91
CA ASN A 32 -13.31 6.01 -7.40
C ASN A 32 -12.38 6.99 -6.67
N LYS A 33 -12.81 8.24 -6.50
CA LYS A 33 -12.04 9.22 -5.71
C LYS A 33 -11.90 8.79 -4.26
N GLN A 34 -12.92 8.15 -3.68
CA GLN A 34 -12.83 7.63 -2.31
C GLN A 34 -11.81 6.48 -2.17
N VAL A 35 -11.78 5.54 -3.11
CA VAL A 35 -10.78 4.46 -3.13
C VAL A 35 -9.37 5.05 -3.30
N MET A 36 -9.19 6.01 -4.22
CA MET A 36 -7.91 6.69 -4.40
C MET A 36 -7.49 7.52 -3.19
N ARG A 37 -8.43 8.14 -2.46
CA ARG A 37 -8.15 8.77 -1.15
C ARG A 37 -7.58 7.77 -0.16
N TRP A 38 -8.17 6.57 -0.03
CA TRP A 38 -7.64 5.53 0.86
C TRP A 38 -6.27 5.03 0.44
N LEU A 39 -6.01 4.87 -0.87
CA LEU A 39 -4.71 4.45 -1.37
C LEU A 39 -3.63 5.53 -1.12
N ARG A 40 -3.97 6.81 -1.30
CA ARG A 40 -3.13 7.96 -0.95
C ARG A 40 -2.84 8.03 0.55
N ASP A 41 -3.86 7.80 1.38
CA ASP A 41 -3.70 7.76 2.84
C ASP A 41 -2.79 6.59 3.25
N LEU A 42 -2.97 5.40 2.65
CA LEU A 42 -2.11 4.24 2.90
C LEU A 42 -0.65 4.56 2.56
N HIS A 43 -0.39 5.15 1.39
CA HIS A 43 0.96 5.56 1.01
C HIS A 43 1.58 6.52 2.04
N GLY A 44 0.85 7.58 2.42
CA GLY A 44 1.34 8.57 3.40
C GLY A 44 1.62 7.95 4.77
N PHE A 45 0.71 7.11 5.27
CA PHE A 45 0.91 6.43 6.56
C PHE A 45 2.06 5.42 6.51
N SER A 46 2.25 4.68 5.43
CA SER A 46 3.38 3.76 5.27
C SER A 46 4.73 4.49 5.27
N VAL A 47 4.82 5.68 4.65
CA VAL A 47 6.04 6.52 4.72
C VAL A 47 6.31 6.97 6.16
N ILE A 48 5.28 7.45 6.88
CA ILE A 48 5.45 7.85 8.28
C ILE A 48 5.86 6.64 9.14
N GLU A 49 5.23 5.49 8.90
CA GLU A 49 5.49 4.25 9.60
C GLU A 49 6.94 3.76 9.41
N GLN A 50 7.46 3.85 8.18
CA GLN A 50 8.83 3.49 7.83
C GLN A 50 9.87 4.36 8.56
N HIS A 51 9.57 5.63 8.79
CA HIS A 51 10.48 6.59 9.43
C HIS A 51 10.10 6.90 10.89
N ARG A 52 9.27 6.06 11.52
CA ARG A 52 8.70 6.32 12.86
C ARG A 52 9.75 6.63 13.93
N ASP A 53 10.89 5.96 13.88
CA ASP A 53 11.98 6.12 14.85
C ASP A 53 12.54 7.55 14.84
N TRP A 54 12.74 8.12 13.65
CA TRP A 54 13.19 9.50 13.50
C TRP A 54 12.17 10.48 14.07
N TYR A 55 10.88 10.29 13.78
CA TYR A 55 9.82 11.16 14.31
C TYR A 55 9.69 11.08 15.83
N LEU A 56 9.85 9.89 16.42
CA LEU A 56 9.86 9.67 17.87
C LEU A 56 11.08 10.34 18.51
N MET A 57 12.29 10.11 17.98
CA MET A 57 13.52 10.72 18.47
C MET A 57 13.52 12.25 18.41
N LYS A 58 12.84 12.83 17.41
CA LYS A 58 12.68 14.29 17.26
C LYS A 58 11.47 14.87 17.98
N GLY A 59 10.69 14.05 18.71
CA GLY A 59 9.50 14.50 19.42
C GLY A 59 8.37 14.99 18.51
N ARG A 60 8.41 14.64 17.22
CA ARG A 60 7.38 15.01 16.23
C ARG A 60 6.18 14.05 16.27
N LEU A 61 6.40 12.84 16.76
CA LEU A 61 5.38 11.81 16.97
C LEU A 61 5.48 11.30 18.41
N SER A 62 4.34 10.97 19.03
CA SER A 62 4.32 10.28 20.33
C SER A 62 4.25 8.77 20.11
N PRO A 63 4.72 7.93 21.06
CA PRO A 63 4.61 6.47 20.96
C PRO A 63 3.19 6.00 20.64
N HIS A 64 2.20 6.54 21.36
CA HIS A 64 0.79 6.20 21.14
C HIS A 64 0.29 6.56 19.72
N ARG A 65 0.75 7.69 19.14
CA ARG A 65 0.39 8.05 17.77
C ARG A 65 1.09 7.17 16.73
N ALA A 66 2.31 6.70 17.01
CA ALA A 66 3.01 5.75 16.14
C ALA A 66 2.31 4.39 16.08
N GLU A 67 1.84 3.89 17.23
CA GLU A 67 1.02 2.68 17.32
C GLU A 67 -0.32 2.86 16.57
N ALA A 68 -1.01 3.98 16.81
CA ALA A 68 -2.27 4.28 16.13
C ALA A 68 -2.16 4.33 14.60
N ILE A 69 -1.01 4.73 14.03
CA ILE A 69 -0.77 4.66 12.59
C ILE A 69 -0.76 3.21 12.11
N THR A 70 -0.05 2.33 12.83
CA THR A 70 0.06 0.90 12.49
C THR A 70 -1.33 0.25 12.54
N ASP A 71 -2.10 0.54 13.59
CA ASP A 71 -3.48 0.05 13.75
C ASP A 71 -4.41 0.57 12.66
N TYR A 72 -4.28 1.85 12.30
CA TYR A 72 -5.11 2.44 11.24
C TYR A 72 -4.83 1.80 9.88
N ILE A 73 -3.56 1.54 9.55
CA ILE A 73 -3.19 0.79 8.35
C ILE A 73 -3.87 -0.58 8.36
N ASN A 74 -3.62 -1.38 9.40
CA ASN A 74 -4.01 -2.79 9.46
C ASN A 74 -5.52 -3.00 9.58
N HIS A 75 -6.21 -2.17 10.37
CA HIS A 75 -7.60 -2.40 10.73
C HIS A 75 -8.58 -1.47 10.02
N ARG A 76 -8.10 -0.42 9.33
CA ARG A 76 -8.98 0.50 8.59
C ARG A 76 -8.64 0.55 7.10
N LEU A 77 -7.42 0.89 6.73
CA LEU A 77 -7.08 1.11 5.32
C LEU A 77 -6.99 -0.19 4.53
N LEU A 78 -6.26 -1.19 5.03
CA LEU A 78 -6.15 -2.49 4.34
C LEU A 78 -7.52 -3.16 4.16
N PRO A 79 -8.42 -3.22 5.17
CA PRO A 79 -9.77 -3.78 4.98
C PRO A 79 -10.63 -3.00 3.98
N ARG A 80 -10.51 -1.66 3.94
CA ARG A 80 -11.24 -0.82 2.96
C ARG A 80 -10.75 -1.01 1.54
N LEU A 81 -9.44 -1.17 1.36
CA LEU A 81 -8.84 -1.35 0.03
C LEU A 81 -8.98 -2.77 -0.49
N ARG A 82 -8.98 -3.78 0.39
CA ARG A 82 -9.05 -5.20 0.03
C ARG A 82 -10.06 -5.55 -1.08
N PRO A 83 -11.34 -5.13 -1.02
CA PRO A 83 -12.29 -5.44 -2.09
C PRO A 83 -11.99 -4.78 -3.44
N HIS A 84 -11.10 -3.79 -3.49
CA HIS A 84 -10.75 -3.01 -4.69
C HIS A 84 -9.34 -3.30 -5.23
N VAL A 85 -8.55 -4.16 -4.58
CA VAL A 85 -7.15 -4.38 -4.96
C VAL A 85 -7.01 -4.92 -6.38
N VAL A 86 -7.91 -5.82 -6.79
CA VAL A 86 -7.91 -6.37 -8.15
C VAL A 86 -8.18 -5.25 -9.16
N ASP A 87 -9.26 -4.48 -8.99
CA ASP A 87 -9.59 -3.36 -9.87
C ASP A 87 -8.46 -2.33 -9.97
N LEU A 88 -7.77 -2.05 -8.86
CA LEU A 88 -6.63 -1.15 -8.81
C LEU A 88 -5.44 -1.68 -9.64
N VAL A 89 -5.16 -2.98 -9.57
CA VAL A 89 -4.08 -3.61 -10.35
C VAL A 89 -4.46 -3.75 -11.82
N ASP A 90 -5.70 -4.12 -12.12
CA ASP A 90 -6.20 -4.27 -13.49
C ASP A 90 -6.21 -2.92 -14.23
N SER A 91 -6.36 -1.80 -13.50
CA SER A 91 -6.32 -0.45 -14.08
C SER A 91 -5.00 -0.09 -14.75
N PHE A 92 -3.90 -0.81 -14.46
CA PHE A 92 -2.62 -0.63 -15.17
C PHE A 92 -2.67 -1.13 -16.63
N GLY A 93 -3.70 -1.90 -17.01
CA GLY A 93 -3.90 -2.34 -18.40
C GLY A 93 -2.83 -3.31 -18.91
N LEU A 94 -2.15 -4.02 -18.01
CA LEU A 94 -1.11 -4.98 -18.36
C LEU A 94 -1.72 -6.28 -18.88
N ALA A 95 -1.67 -6.50 -20.19
CA ALA A 95 -2.02 -7.81 -20.76
C ALA A 95 -1.05 -8.92 -20.27
N GLU A 96 -1.50 -10.17 -20.25
CA GLU A 96 -0.73 -11.34 -19.79
C GLU A 96 0.65 -11.46 -20.44
N GLY A 97 0.79 -11.12 -21.73
CA GLY A 97 2.09 -11.12 -22.43
C GLY A 97 3.12 -10.11 -21.89
N HIS A 98 2.68 -9.08 -21.16
CA HIS A 98 3.55 -8.15 -20.44
C HIS A 98 3.98 -8.72 -19.08
N ILE A 99 3.18 -9.63 -18.52
CA ILE A 99 3.34 -10.19 -17.17
C ILE A 99 4.23 -11.43 -17.25
N ARG A 100 5.54 -11.24 -17.07
CA ARG A 100 6.53 -12.33 -17.00
C ARG A 100 6.62 -12.93 -15.60
N ALA A 101 5.48 -13.08 -14.94
CA ALA A 101 5.37 -13.57 -13.57
C ALA A 101 4.33 -14.70 -13.54
N PRO A 102 4.75 -15.98 -13.60
CA PRO A 102 3.81 -17.11 -13.66
C PRO A 102 2.86 -17.16 -12.45
N ILE A 103 3.30 -16.66 -11.29
CA ILE A 103 2.48 -16.49 -10.08
C ILE A 103 1.23 -15.61 -10.29
N ALA A 104 1.23 -14.73 -11.29
CA ALA A 104 0.13 -13.84 -11.62
C ALA A 104 -0.80 -14.39 -12.72
N LEU A 105 -0.45 -15.53 -13.34
CA LEU A 105 -1.17 -16.13 -14.48
C LEU A 105 -2.02 -17.35 -14.09
N GLY A 106 -2.36 -17.49 -12.80
CA GLY A 106 -3.20 -18.59 -12.29
C GLY A 106 -2.44 -19.82 -11.80
N GLU A 107 -1.18 -20.03 -12.20
CA GLU A 107 -0.38 -21.17 -11.76
C GLU A 107 -0.15 -21.22 -10.23
N GLU A 108 -0.12 -20.07 -9.56
CA GLU A 108 -0.07 -20.01 -8.10
C GLU A 108 -1.43 -20.36 -7.48
N HIS A 109 -2.54 -19.94 -8.09
CA HIS A 109 -3.87 -20.31 -7.62
C HIS A 109 -4.04 -21.84 -7.64
N ASP A 110 -3.61 -22.48 -8.72
CA ASP A 110 -3.69 -23.93 -8.87
C ASP A 110 -2.82 -24.65 -7.84
N ARG A 111 -1.56 -24.20 -7.63
CA ARG A 111 -0.69 -24.72 -6.56
C ARG A 111 -1.29 -24.57 -5.17
N GLN A 112 -1.96 -23.44 -4.88
CA GLN A 112 -2.59 -23.20 -3.59
C GLN A 112 -3.83 -24.08 -3.38
N GLU A 113 -4.62 -24.33 -4.44
CA GLU A 113 -5.75 -25.26 -4.37
C GLU A 113 -5.29 -26.72 -4.19
N GLU A 114 -4.22 -27.13 -4.87
CA GLU A 114 -3.58 -28.44 -4.69
C GLU A 114 -3.07 -28.61 -3.25
N ALA A 115 -2.36 -27.63 -2.71
CA ALA A 115 -1.87 -27.65 -1.32
C ALA A 115 -3.03 -27.77 -0.31
N ARG A 116 -4.08 -26.96 -0.47
CA ARG A 116 -5.29 -27.03 0.39
C ARG A 116 -6.02 -28.37 0.26
N ALA A 117 -6.05 -28.95 -0.94
CA ALA A 117 -6.65 -30.27 -1.16
C ALA A 117 -5.86 -31.38 -0.46
N HIS A 118 -4.53 -31.33 -0.49
CA HIS A 118 -3.66 -32.25 0.25
C HIS A 118 -3.84 -32.13 1.76
N GLU A 119 -3.92 -30.91 2.31
CA GLU A 119 -4.18 -30.68 3.74
C GLU A 119 -5.53 -31.22 4.20
N ARG A 120 -6.57 -31.11 3.35
CA ARG A 120 -7.92 -31.64 3.63
C ARG A 120 -8.04 -33.16 3.47
N GLY A 121 -7.25 -33.76 2.58
CA GLY A 121 -7.25 -35.20 2.30
C GLY A 121 -6.30 -36.02 3.19
N GLY A 122 -5.45 -35.37 3.97
CA GLY A 122 -4.51 -35.98 4.92
C GLY A 122 -5.02 -36.12 6.36
N ALA A 123 -6.33 -35.93 6.61
CA ALA A 123 -6.99 -36.10 7.91
C ALA A 123 -7.82 -37.39 7.97
#